data_AF-A0A7C9AMR9-F1
#
_entry.id   AF-A0A7C9AMR9-F1
#
_cell.length_a   1.000
_cell.length_b   1.000
_cell.length_c   1.000
_cell.angle_alpha   90.00
_cell.angle_beta   90.00
_cell.angle_gamma   90.00
#
_symmetry.space_group_name_H-M   'P 1'
#
loop_
_entity.id
_entity.type
_entity.pdbx_description
1 polymer ?
#
loop_
_entity_poly.entity_id
_entity_poly.type
_entity_poly.pdbx_seq_one_letter_code
_entity_poly.pdbx_strand_id
1 'polypeptide(L)'
;NPNLNSARLAISLAKITPHRAQIEWYKCTCDESDDRMGYYDSFKRRQASKRDNQVNMFRIKLASFWDNVISMIENNELPHDFHKRRKWVNAAHFYQLLVEPLDIAEYYRSGEHLRRGHYLKNGRERRHQLFDKWWREKNVEEESKRSKFASLTQDSCFWARVEEARSLLEEVQTERSSTRLAQLWQGIDEFEQYARALIENKEVSCDVLVKNSSYSLWAAELRELRSQIQQFHQFPGVVNGEMVP
;
A
#
# COMPACT_ATOMS: atom_id res chain seq x y z
N ASN A 1 -1.06 -21.61 -30.55
CA ASN A 1 0.02 -22.49 -30.03
C ASN A 1 0.53 -21.88 -28.72
N PRO A 2 0.28 -22.52 -27.56
CA PRO A 2 0.62 -21.97 -26.25
C PRO A 2 2.10 -21.64 -26.03
N ASN A 3 3.02 -22.45 -26.58
CA ASN A 3 4.45 -22.19 -26.46
C ASN A 3 4.89 -20.97 -27.27
N LEU A 4 4.33 -20.80 -28.47
CA LEU A 4 4.58 -19.60 -29.29
C LEU A 4 4.07 -18.33 -28.60
N ASN A 5 2.89 -18.39 -28.00
CA ASN A 5 2.32 -17.28 -27.22
C ASN A 5 3.22 -16.93 -26.01
N SER A 6 3.69 -17.94 -25.27
CA SER A 6 4.65 -17.75 -24.17
C SER A 6 5.95 -17.08 -24.64
N ALA A 7 6.47 -17.43 -25.82
CA ALA A 7 7.66 -16.80 -26.39
C ALA A 7 7.41 -15.33 -26.77
N ARG A 8 6.26 -15.04 -27.39
CA ARG A 8 5.83 -13.67 -27.71
C ARG A 8 5.68 -12.81 -26.44
N LEU A 9 5.09 -13.36 -25.39
CA LEU A 9 4.96 -12.68 -24.10
C LEU A 9 6.31 -12.37 -23.47
N ALA A 10 7.32 -13.23 -23.62
CA ALA A 10 8.67 -12.93 -23.14
C ALA A 10 9.28 -11.70 -23.84
N ILE A 11 9.02 -11.53 -25.14
CA ILE A 11 9.44 -10.35 -25.91
C ILE A 11 8.63 -9.12 -25.46
N SER A 12 7.32 -9.24 -25.30
CA SER A 12 6.46 -8.15 -24.83
C SER A 12 6.84 -7.70 -23.41
N LEU A 13 7.19 -8.63 -22.52
CA LEU A 13 7.70 -8.32 -21.19
C LEU A 13 8.97 -7.48 -21.27
N ALA A 14 9.91 -7.83 -22.15
CA ALA A 14 11.13 -7.04 -22.36
C ALA A 14 10.81 -5.61 -22.85
N LYS A 15 9.81 -5.45 -23.72
CA LYS A 15 9.37 -4.14 -24.22
C LYS A 15 8.73 -3.25 -23.15
N ILE A 16 8.03 -3.84 -22.18
CA ILE A 16 7.37 -3.07 -21.13
C ILE A 16 8.23 -2.88 -19.87
N THR A 17 9.28 -3.70 -19.69
CA THR A 17 10.22 -3.59 -18.56
C THR A 17 10.80 -2.17 -18.36
N PRO A 18 11.14 -1.39 -19.40
CA PRO A 18 11.55 0.01 -19.23
C PRO A 18 10.53 0.88 -18.49
N HIS A 19 9.23 0.62 -18.61
CA HIS A 19 8.20 1.38 -17.90
C HIS A 19 8.30 1.14 -16.39
N ARG A 20 8.60 -0.10 -15.98
CA ARG A 20 8.85 -0.46 -14.57
C ARG A 20 10.09 0.26 -14.05
N ALA A 21 11.18 0.24 -14.82
CA ALA A 21 12.43 0.93 -14.46
C ALA A 21 12.23 2.45 -14.29
N GLN A 22 11.34 3.06 -15.08
CA GLN A 22 10.99 4.47 -14.91
C GLN A 22 10.21 4.74 -13.61
N ILE A 23 9.37 3.81 -13.17
CA ILE A 23 8.71 3.91 -11.86
C ILE A 23 9.72 3.68 -10.72
N GLU A 24 10.67 2.76 -10.87
CA GLU A 24 11.78 2.58 -9.91
C GLU A 24 12.61 3.87 -9.79
N TRP A 25 12.94 4.50 -10.92
CA TRP A 25 13.65 5.78 -10.91
C TRP A 25 12.83 6.89 -10.27
N TYR A 26 11.52 6.97 -10.58
CA TYR A 26 10.62 7.89 -9.90
C TYR A 26 10.65 7.69 -8.39
N LYS A 27 10.63 6.45 -7.92
CA LYS A 27 10.72 6.12 -6.50
C LYS A 27 12.01 6.65 -5.89
N CYS A 28 13.17 6.30 -6.47
CA CYS A 28 14.46 6.78 -5.95
C CYS A 28 14.50 8.32 -5.84
N THR A 29 14.05 9.03 -6.86
CA THR A 29 14.03 10.49 -6.84
C THR A 29 13.06 11.06 -5.80
N CYS A 30 11.93 10.40 -5.52
CA CYS A 30 11.03 10.82 -4.44
C CYS A 30 11.64 10.53 -3.05
N ASP A 31 12.28 9.38 -2.88
CA ASP A 31 12.93 8.99 -1.63
C ASP A 31 14.10 9.93 -1.26
N GLU A 32 14.81 10.44 -2.27
CA GLU A 32 15.93 11.39 -2.12
C GLU A 32 15.49 12.86 -2.05
N SER A 33 14.21 13.16 -2.23
CA SER A 33 13.74 14.55 -2.29
C SER A 33 13.65 15.22 -0.92
N ASP A 34 13.86 16.53 -0.89
CA ASP A 34 13.82 17.35 0.33
C ASP A 34 12.44 17.38 0.98
N ASP A 35 11.38 17.03 0.25
CA ASP A 35 10.02 16.95 0.78
C ASP A 35 9.87 15.80 1.81
N ARG A 36 10.77 14.81 1.78
CA ARG A 36 10.78 13.63 2.66
C ARG A 36 9.41 12.97 2.77
N MET A 37 8.71 12.83 1.65
CA MET A 37 7.38 12.22 1.57
C MET A 37 7.43 10.77 1.06
N GLY A 38 8.36 10.47 0.15
CA GLY A 38 8.42 9.15 -0.50
C GLY A 38 7.43 9.01 -1.65
N TYR A 39 7.65 8.01 -2.51
CA TYR A 39 6.99 7.93 -3.81
C TYR A 39 5.46 7.72 -3.75
N TYR A 40 4.95 7.03 -2.73
CA TYR A 40 3.52 6.85 -2.51
C TYR A 40 2.83 8.21 -2.29
N ASP A 41 3.31 8.97 -1.30
CA ASP A 41 2.75 10.27 -0.96
C ASP A 41 2.97 11.31 -2.06
N SER A 42 4.16 11.33 -2.69
CA SER A 42 4.40 12.20 -3.85
C SER A 42 3.43 11.90 -4.99
N PHE A 43 3.17 10.62 -5.29
CA PHE A 43 2.22 10.24 -6.34
C PHE A 43 0.76 10.49 -5.93
N LYS A 44 0.38 10.27 -4.67
CA LYS A 44 -0.96 10.58 -4.16
C LYS A 44 -1.25 12.07 -4.23
N ARG A 45 -0.29 12.92 -3.87
CA ARG A 45 -0.41 14.40 -3.86
C ARG A 45 0.00 15.06 -5.18
N ARG A 46 0.37 14.26 -6.18
CA ARG A 46 0.90 14.74 -7.47
C ARG A 46 0.04 15.84 -8.10
N GLN A 47 0.70 16.76 -8.78
CA GLN A 47 0.02 17.75 -9.61
C GLN A 47 -0.01 17.26 -11.06
N ALA A 48 -0.54 18.06 -11.98
CA ALA A 48 -0.55 17.74 -13.40
C ALA A 48 0.83 17.91 -14.08
N SER A 49 1.92 17.56 -13.39
CA SER A 49 3.28 17.67 -13.92
C SER A 49 3.52 16.63 -15.02
N LYS A 50 4.43 16.93 -15.95
CA LYS A 50 4.80 15.99 -17.02
C LYS A 50 5.31 14.66 -16.47
N ARG A 51 6.14 14.71 -15.42
CA ARG A 51 6.72 13.53 -14.76
C ARG A 51 5.64 12.66 -14.13
N ASP A 52 4.73 13.27 -13.38
CA ASP A 52 3.66 12.57 -12.68
C ASP A 52 2.65 11.91 -13.64
N ASN A 53 2.28 12.64 -14.70
CA ASN A 53 1.43 12.10 -15.77
C ASN A 53 2.09 10.92 -16.48
N GLN A 54 3.40 11.00 -16.70
CA GLN A 54 4.16 9.93 -17.34
C GLN A 54 4.23 8.67 -16.46
N VAL A 55 4.46 8.81 -15.16
CA VAL A 55 4.46 7.69 -14.21
C VAL A 55 3.07 7.03 -14.14
N ASN A 56 2.00 7.83 -14.10
CA ASN A 56 0.65 7.28 -14.13
C ASN A 56 0.35 6.53 -15.44
N MET A 57 0.81 7.05 -16.58
CA MET A 57 0.70 6.35 -17.87
C MET A 57 1.46 5.01 -17.84
N PHE A 58 2.66 4.97 -17.24
CA PHE A 58 3.44 3.75 -17.11
C PHE A 58 2.76 2.72 -16.21
N ARG A 59 2.17 3.14 -15.08
CA ARG A 59 1.32 2.31 -14.21
C ARG A 59 0.20 1.64 -15.01
N ILE A 60 -0.55 2.42 -15.80
CA ILE A 60 -1.67 1.93 -16.62
C ILE A 60 -1.20 0.94 -17.70
N LYS A 61 -0.10 1.25 -18.41
CA LYS A 61 0.45 0.35 -19.43
C LYS A 61 0.88 -0.99 -18.83
N LEU A 62 1.56 -0.95 -17.68
CA LEU A 62 1.97 -2.16 -16.98
C LEU A 62 0.77 -2.98 -16.50
N ALA A 63 -0.26 -2.34 -15.95
CA ALA A 63 -1.51 -3.01 -15.59
C ALA A 63 -2.13 -3.72 -16.81
N SER A 64 -2.29 -3.01 -17.93
CA SER A 64 -2.83 -3.58 -19.17
C SER A 64 -2.06 -4.79 -19.69
N PHE A 65 -0.72 -4.78 -19.62
CA PHE A 65 0.09 -5.93 -19.97
C PHE A 65 -0.23 -7.14 -19.09
N TRP A 66 -0.28 -6.94 -17.77
CA TRP A 66 -0.53 -8.02 -16.82
C TRP A 66 -1.96 -8.56 -16.88
N ASP A 67 -2.94 -7.68 -17.06
CA ASP A 67 -4.33 -8.07 -17.28
C ASP A 67 -4.46 -8.92 -18.57
N ASN A 68 -3.74 -8.56 -19.63
CA ASN A 68 -3.66 -9.38 -20.83
C ASN A 68 -3.00 -10.75 -20.58
N VAL A 69 -1.91 -10.81 -19.80
CA VAL A 69 -1.29 -12.10 -19.42
C VAL A 69 -2.29 -12.98 -18.67
N ILE A 70 -3.04 -12.44 -17.72
CA ILE A 70 -4.06 -13.16 -16.95
C ILE A 70 -5.17 -13.68 -17.88
N SER A 71 -5.69 -12.83 -18.76
CA SER A 71 -6.70 -13.21 -19.76
C SER A 71 -6.23 -14.38 -20.64
N MET A 72 -4.98 -14.35 -21.10
CA MET A 72 -4.41 -15.45 -21.89
C MET A 72 -4.26 -16.76 -21.08
N ILE A 73 -4.01 -16.70 -19.77
CA ILE A 73 -4.01 -17.89 -18.91
C ILE A 73 -5.43 -18.48 -18.84
N GLU A 74 -6.44 -17.64 -18.62
CA GLU A 74 -7.84 -18.04 -18.45
C GLU A 74 -8.45 -18.64 -19.72
N ASN A 75 -8.03 -18.12 -20.87
CA ASN A 75 -8.45 -18.62 -22.17
C ASN A 75 -7.66 -19.85 -22.63
N ASN A 76 -6.81 -20.44 -21.76
CA ASN A 76 -5.95 -21.58 -22.07
C ASN A 76 -5.00 -21.32 -23.27
N GLU A 77 -4.62 -20.06 -23.48
CA GLU A 77 -3.72 -19.65 -24.57
C GLU A 77 -2.25 -19.75 -24.20
N LEU A 78 -1.95 -20.11 -22.94
CA LEU A 78 -0.62 -20.29 -22.38
C LEU A 78 -0.47 -21.70 -21.78
N PRO A 79 0.77 -22.18 -21.61
CA PRO A 79 1.01 -23.45 -20.93
C PRO A 79 0.38 -23.49 -19.53
N HIS A 80 -0.18 -24.64 -19.15
CA HIS A 80 -0.92 -24.80 -17.88
C HIS A 80 -0.10 -24.45 -16.63
N ASP A 81 1.23 -24.59 -16.70
CA ASP A 81 2.18 -24.32 -15.63
C ASP A 81 2.73 -22.88 -15.66
N PHE A 82 2.28 -22.02 -16.59
CA PHE A 82 2.86 -20.69 -16.82
C PHE A 82 2.95 -19.83 -15.55
N HIS A 83 1.87 -19.82 -14.74
CA HIS A 83 1.78 -19.10 -13.48
C HIS A 83 2.65 -19.67 -12.35
N LYS A 84 3.25 -20.86 -12.53
CA LYS A 84 4.18 -21.49 -11.58
C LYS A 84 5.64 -21.28 -11.97
N ARG A 85 5.90 -20.81 -13.19
CA ARG A 85 7.27 -20.59 -13.68
C ARG A 85 7.90 -19.41 -12.97
N ARG A 86 9.05 -19.64 -12.33
CA ARG A 86 9.80 -18.64 -11.51
C ARG A 86 9.92 -17.27 -12.19
N LYS A 87 10.18 -17.22 -13.50
CA LYS A 87 10.26 -15.96 -14.26
C LYS A 87 9.00 -15.11 -14.13
N TRP A 88 7.83 -15.70 -14.32
CA TRP A 88 6.55 -15.00 -14.34
C TRP A 88 6.09 -14.66 -12.93
N VAL A 89 6.25 -15.58 -11.99
CA VAL A 89 5.96 -15.34 -10.57
C VAL A 89 6.79 -14.18 -10.02
N ASN A 90 8.10 -14.19 -10.25
CA ASN A 90 8.98 -13.11 -9.79
C ASN A 90 8.66 -11.78 -10.48
N ALA A 91 8.45 -11.78 -11.80
CA ALA A 91 8.14 -10.56 -12.53
C ALA A 91 6.81 -9.93 -12.08
N ALA A 92 5.78 -10.75 -11.84
CA ALA A 92 4.48 -10.31 -11.33
C ALA A 92 4.60 -9.76 -9.90
N HIS A 93 5.31 -10.47 -9.02
CA HIS A 93 5.49 -10.05 -7.64
C HIS A 93 6.28 -8.73 -7.53
N PHE A 94 7.40 -8.58 -8.25
CA PHE A 94 8.14 -7.31 -8.25
C PHE A 94 7.37 -6.15 -8.90
N TYR A 95 6.52 -6.43 -9.89
CA TYR A 95 5.58 -5.43 -10.40
C TYR A 95 4.58 -5.02 -9.31
N GLN A 96 3.99 -5.99 -8.61
CA GLN A 96 2.99 -5.76 -7.57
C GLN A 96 3.56 -4.91 -6.43
N LEU A 97 4.72 -5.29 -5.86
CA LEU A 97 5.36 -4.55 -4.76
C LEU A 97 5.66 -3.09 -5.14
N LEU A 98 5.98 -2.82 -6.41
CA LEU A 98 6.30 -1.47 -6.87
C LEU A 98 5.04 -0.66 -7.20
N VAL A 99 4.06 -1.27 -7.86
CA VAL A 99 2.98 -0.57 -8.56
C VAL A 99 1.65 -0.59 -7.80
N GLU A 100 1.35 -1.62 -7.03
CA GLU A 100 0.12 -1.65 -6.22
C GLU A 100 0.03 -0.46 -5.24
N PRO A 101 1.12 0.00 -4.59
CA PRO A 101 1.10 1.27 -3.85
C PRO A 101 0.61 2.47 -4.67
N LEU A 102 0.93 2.54 -5.97
CA LEU A 102 0.46 3.63 -6.83
C LEU A 102 -1.01 3.46 -7.25
N ASP A 103 -1.48 2.22 -7.41
CA ASP A 103 -2.90 1.93 -7.61
C ASP A 103 -3.72 2.33 -6.37
N ILE A 104 -3.20 2.04 -5.16
CA ILE A 104 -3.78 2.47 -3.88
C ILE A 104 -3.78 4.00 -3.79
N ALA A 105 -2.64 4.64 -4.06
CA ALA A 105 -2.53 6.10 -4.04
C ALA A 105 -3.57 6.75 -4.95
N GLU A 106 -3.78 6.19 -6.15
CA GLU A 106 -4.80 6.69 -7.07
C GLU A 106 -6.22 6.49 -6.54
N TYR A 107 -6.53 5.30 -6.02
CA TYR A 107 -7.84 4.99 -5.46
C TYR A 107 -8.27 5.95 -4.35
N TYR A 108 -7.36 6.27 -3.43
CA TYR A 108 -7.65 7.21 -2.35
C TYR A 108 -7.63 8.66 -2.83
N ARG A 109 -6.71 9.03 -3.73
CA ARG A 109 -6.65 10.37 -4.33
C ARG A 109 -7.93 10.74 -5.06
N SER A 110 -8.51 9.82 -5.84
CA SER A 110 -9.73 10.07 -6.62
C SER A 110 -11.01 10.06 -5.80
N GLY A 111 -10.93 9.76 -4.49
CA GLY A 111 -12.10 9.65 -3.62
C GLY A 111 -12.91 8.37 -3.84
N GLU A 112 -12.40 7.37 -4.55
CA GLU A 112 -13.16 6.13 -4.81
C GLU A 112 -13.51 5.39 -3.52
N HIS A 113 -12.68 5.51 -2.48
CA HIS A 113 -12.96 4.96 -1.15
C HIS A 113 -14.24 5.53 -0.51
N LEU A 114 -14.61 6.78 -0.80
CA LEU A 114 -15.85 7.39 -0.32
C LEU A 114 -17.09 6.84 -1.04
N ARG A 115 -16.92 6.43 -2.31
CA ARG A 115 -18.01 5.93 -3.15
C ARG A 115 -18.23 4.42 -3.01
N ARG A 116 -17.14 3.66 -2.87
CA ARG A 116 -17.14 2.19 -2.91
C ARG A 116 -16.70 1.54 -1.61
N GLY A 117 -16.20 2.31 -0.64
CA GLY A 117 -15.54 1.82 0.56
C GLY A 117 -14.05 1.56 0.36
N HIS A 118 -13.35 1.15 1.43
CA HIS A 118 -11.89 1.04 1.42
C HIS A 118 -11.32 0.02 0.41
N TYR A 119 -10.06 0.25 0.03
CA TYR A 119 -9.38 -0.44 -1.07
C TYR A 119 -9.33 -1.96 -0.88
N LEU A 120 -8.96 -2.44 0.31
CA LEU A 120 -8.75 -3.88 0.55
C LEU A 120 -10.00 -4.70 0.23
N LYS A 121 -11.17 -4.16 0.59
CA LYS A 121 -12.46 -4.84 0.40
C LYS A 121 -13.08 -4.56 -0.97
N ASN A 122 -12.96 -3.34 -1.49
CA ASN A 122 -13.80 -2.88 -2.61
C ASN A 122 -13.04 -2.32 -3.83
N GLY A 123 -11.74 -2.06 -3.68
CA GLY A 123 -10.91 -1.38 -4.69
C GLY A 123 -9.79 -2.23 -5.27
N ARG A 124 -9.41 -3.33 -4.59
CA ARG A 124 -8.25 -4.12 -4.97
C ARG A 124 -8.46 -4.87 -6.28
N GLU A 125 -7.61 -4.55 -7.25
CA GLU A 125 -7.65 -5.13 -8.59
C GLU A 125 -7.33 -6.62 -8.58
N ARG A 126 -8.04 -7.40 -9.40
CA ARG A 126 -7.96 -8.86 -9.42
C ARG A 126 -6.54 -9.37 -9.72
N ARG A 127 -5.77 -8.66 -10.53
CA ARG A 127 -4.38 -9.01 -10.86
C ARG A 127 -3.51 -9.19 -9.61
N HIS A 128 -3.62 -8.28 -8.63
CA HIS A 128 -2.80 -8.31 -7.42
C HIS A 128 -3.18 -9.50 -6.53
N GLN A 129 -4.46 -9.84 -6.45
CA GLN A 129 -4.95 -11.01 -5.73
C GLN A 129 -4.42 -12.32 -6.35
N LEU A 130 -4.34 -12.40 -7.68
CA LEU A 130 -3.76 -13.54 -8.38
C LEU A 130 -2.25 -13.63 -8.16
N PHE A 131 -1.54 -12.50 -8.14
CA PHE A 131 -0.11 -12.46 -7.92
C PHE A 131 0.27 -12.89 -6.51
N ASP A 132 -0.50 -12.50 -5.50
CA ASP A 132 -0.39 -13.04 -4.13
C ASP A 132 -0.52 -14.56 -4.11
N LYS A 133 -1.48 -15.11 -4.86
CA LYS A 133 -1.66 -16.57 -4.98
C LYS A 133 -0.44 -17.23 -5.65
N TRP A 134 0.01 -16.69 -6.78
CA TRP A 134 1.19 -17.21 -7.48
C TRP A 134 2.45 -17.16 -6.61
N TRP A 135 2.59 -16.10 -5.80
CA TRP A 135 3.71 -15.94 -4.88
C TRP A 135 3.65 -16.94 -3.71
N ARG A 136 2.48 -17.16 -3.08
CA ARG A 136 2.33 -18.15 -2.00
C ARG A 136 2.52 -19.59 -2.45
N GLU A 137 2.09 -19.92 -3.67
CA GLU A 137 2.24 -21.28 -4.24
C GLU A 137 3.67 -21.58 -4.70
N LYS A 138 4.49 -20.55 -4.87
CA LYS A 138 5.93 -20.74 -4.99
C LYS A 138 6.42 -21.17 -3.61
N ASN A 139 6.94 -22.39 -3.49
CA ASN A 139 7.57 -22.89 -2.25
C ASN A 139 8.77 -21.99 -1.89
N VAL A 140 8.52 -20.87 -1.23
CA VAL A 140 9.54 -19.98 -0.68
C VAL A 140 9.57 -20.26 0.82
N GLU A 141 10.60 -20.97 1.26
CA GLU A 141 11.00 -20.95 2.66
C GLU A 141 11.51 -19.53 2.95
N GLU A 142 10.69 -18.70 3.58
CA GLU A 142 11.12 -17.37 4.06
C GLU A 142 11.47 -17.44 5.54
N GLU A 143 12.66 -17.95 5.83
CA GLU A 143 13.24 -17.90 7.19
C GLU A 143 14.65 -17.31 7.14
N SER A 144 14.76 -16.03 6.78
CA SER A 144 15.94 -15.27 7.15
C SER A 144 15.57 -13.86 7.55
N LYS A 145 15.92 -13.47 8.77
CA LYS A 145 15.74 -12.10 9.25
C LYS A 145 16.55 -11.14 8.37
N ARG A 146 15.91 -10.10 7.85
CA ARG A 146 16.58 -9.09 7.02
C ARG A 146 17.58 -8.28 7.84
N SER A 147 18.75 -8.01 7.26
CA SER A 147 19.74 -7.12 7.87
C SER A 147 19.51 -5.64 7.56
N LYS A 148 18.81 -5.33 6.46
CA LYS A 148 18.48 -3.97 5.99
C LYS A 148 17.01 -3.89 5.60
N PHE A 149 16.46 -2.67 5.61
CA PHE A 149 15.12 -2.39 5.07
C PHE A 149 15.01 -2.87 3.63
N ALA A 150 13.84 -3.37 3.27
CA ALA A 150 13.55 -3.82 1.93
C ALA A 150 13.60 -2.64 0.95
N SER A 151 13.96 -2.87 -0.31
CA SER A 151 13.91 -1.82 -1.33
C SER A 151 12.47 -1.44 -1.72
N LEU A 152 11.53 -2.36 -1.49
CA LEU A 152 10.09 -2.19 -1.65
C LEU A 152 9.42 -2.82 -0.42
N THR A 153 8.33 -2.25 0.07
CA THR A 153 7.59 -2.85 1.19
C THR A 153 7.03 -4.22 0.79
N GLN A 154 7.23 -5.25 1.61
CA GLN A 154 6.90 -6.63 1.25
C GLN A 154 5.40 -6.95 1.30
N ASP A 155 4.61 -6.21 2.08
CA ASP A 155 3.15 -6.15 1.90
C ASP A 155 2.81 -4.99 0.94
N SER A 156 2.46 -5.32 -0.30
CA SER A 156 2.06 -4.34 -1.30
C SER A 156 0.76 -3.58 -0.96
N CYS A 157 -0.05 -4.12 -0.05
CA CYS A 157 -1.25 -3.49 0.51
C CYS A 157 -0.99 -2.62 1.73
N PHE A 158 0.27 -2.47 2.18
CA PHE A 158 0.62 -1.70 3.37
C PHE A 158 -0.02 -0.30 3.38
N TRP A 159 0.06 0.42 2.26
CA TRP A 159 -0.51 1.78 2.17
C TRP A 159 -2.04 1.80 2.24
N ALA A 160 -2.74 0.76 1.79
CA ALA A 160 -4.20 0.70 1.94
C ALA A 160 -4.59 0.58 3.43
N ARG A 161 -3.81 -0.19 4.20
CA ARG A 161 -3.99 -0.31 5.65
C ARG A 161 -3.69 1.00 6.38
N VAL A 162 -2.67 1.75 5.94
CA VAL A 162 -2.39 3.11 6.46
C VAL A 162 -3.60 4.02 6.25
N GLU A 163 -4.19 4.02 5.06
CA GLU A 163 -5.36 4.86 4.77
C GLU A 163 -6.59 4.46 5.59
N GLU A 164 -6.84 3.17 5.77
CA GLU A 164 -7.89 2.68 6.68
C GLU A 164 -7.64 3.13 8.13
N ALA A 165 -6.41 3.00 8.62
CA ALA A 165 -6.03 3.41 9.97
C ALA A 165 -6.14 4.93 10.20
N ARG A 166 -5.92 5.74 9.16
CA ARG A 166 -6.17 7.19 9.19
C ARG A 166 -7.67 7.49 9.33
N SER A 167 -8.52 6.82 8.56
CA SER A 167 -9.97 6.98 8.71
C SER A 167 -10.46 6.56 10.10
N LEU A 168 -9.86 5.53 10.70
CA LEU A 168 -10.16 5.16 12.11
C LEU A 168 -9.79 6.29 13.08
N LEU A 169 -8.62 6.92 12.93
CA LEU A 169 -8.21 8.06 13.77
C LEU A 169 -9.13 9.28 13.62
N GLU A 170 -9.60 9.56 12.41
CA GLU A 170 -10.57 10.62 12.15
C GLU A 170 -11.93 10.32 12.81
N GLU A 171 -12.39 9.07 12.75
CA GLU A 171 -13.65 8.64 13.38
C GLU A 171 -13.58 8.73 14.90
N VAL A 172 -12.46 8.32 15.53
CA VAL A 172 -12.26 8.40 16.98
C VAL A 172 -12.43 9.82 17.53
N GLN A 173 -12.04 10.84 16.77
CA GLN A 173 -12.14 12.23 17.22
C GLN A 173 -13.58 12.77 17.26
N THR A 174 -14.49 12.13 16.53
CA THR A 174 -15.89 12.60 16.40
C THR A 174 -16.91 11.64 17.03
N GLU A 175 -16.52 10.39 17.26
CA GLU A 175 -17.36 9.36 17.86
C GLU A 175 -17.62 9.59 19.35
N ARG A 176 -18.86 9.33 19.79
CA ARG A 176 -19.34 9.52 21.17
C ARG A 176 -19.77 8.22 21.85
N SER A 177 -20.06 7.19 21.08
CA SER A 177 -20.43 5.87 21.58
C SER A 177 -19.21 5.14 22.12
N SER A 178 -19.24 4.81 23.42
CA SER A 178 -18.16 4.07 24.09
C SER A 178 -17.89 2.71 23.44
N THR A 179 -18.95 1.99 23.06
CA THR A 179 -18.84 0.69 22.36
C THR A 179 -18.17 0.85 21.01
N ARG A 180 -18.50 1.91 20.26
CA ARG A 180 -17.89 2.16 18.94
C ARG A 180 -16.45 2.62 19.09
N LEU A 181 -16.15 3.50 20.04
CA LEU A 181 -14.78 3.92 20.37
C LEU A 181 -13.89 2.71 20.70
N ALA A 182 -14.37 1.75 21.49
CA ALA A 182 -13.62 0.53 21.80
C ALA A 182 -13.25 -0.26 20.53
N GLN A 183 -14.18 -0.38 19.58
CA GLN A 183 -13.92 -1.06 18.29
C GLN A 183 -12.91 -0.30 17.43
N LEU A 184 -13.00 1.04 17.39
CA LEU A 184 -12.06 1.87 16.63
C LEU A 184 -10.65 1.78 17.19
N TRP A 185 -10.51 1.86 18.53
CA TRP A 185 -9.23 1.68 19.21
C TRP A 185 -8.64 0.29 18.97
N GLN A 186 -9.47 -0.75 19.00
CA GLN A 186 -9.01 -2.10 18.65
C GLN A 186 -8.42 -2.14 17.23
N GLY A 187 -9.09 -1.55 16.23
CA GLY A 187 -8.57 -1.52 14.86
C GLY A 187 -7.27 -0.71 14.71
N ILE A 188 -7.14 0.39 15.47
CA ILE A 188 -5.91 1.18 15.54
C ILE A 188 -4.76 0.36 16.13
N ASP A 189 -5.00 -0.34 17.24
CA ASP A 189 -3.99 -1.16 17.92
C ASP A 189 -3.56 -2.36 17.06
N GLU A 190 -4.51 -3.00 16.37
CA GLU A 190 -4.24 -4.07 15.41
C GLU A 190 -3.33 -3.59 14.27
N PHE A 191 -3.63 -2.42 13.69
CA PHE A 191 -2.78 -1.84 12.65
C PHE A 191 -1.40 -1.42 13.19
N GLU A 192 -1.32 -0.84 14.39
CA GLU A 192 -0.05 -0.47 15.00
C GLU A 192 0.86 -1.69 15.22
N GLN A 193 0.31 -2.78 15.75
CA GLN A 193 1.04 -4.03 15.96
C GLN A 193 1.51 -4.62 14.63
N TYR A 194 0.64 -4.64 13.62
CA TYR A 194 0.98 -5.07 12.26
C TYR A 194 2.14 -4.24 11.68
N ALA A 195 2.05 -2.91 11.72
CA ALA A 195 3.08 -2.04 11.16
C ALA A 195 4.41 -2.18 11.91
N ARG A 196 4.36 -2.30 13.24
CA ARG A 196 5.55 -2.52 14.08
C ARG A 196 6.27 -3.81 13.70
N ALA A 197 5.54 -4.91 13.53
CA ALA A 197 6.13 -6.19 13.13
C ALA A 197 6.88 -6.09 11.79
N LEU A 198 6.26 -5.47 10.76
CA LEU A 198 6.90 -5.26 9.46
C LEU A 198 8.17 -4.38 9.56
N ILE A 199 8.14 -3.35 10.42
CA ILE A 199 9.28 -2.46 10.63
C ILE A 199 10.43 -3.18 11.33
N GLU A 200 10.15 -3.91 12.41
CA GLU A 200 11.12 -4.68 13.18
C GLU A 200 11.78 -5.78 12.32
N ASN A 201 11.00 -6.41 11.45
CA ASN A 201 11.48 -7.39 10.47
C ASN A 201 12.17 -6.75 9.26
N LYS A 202 12.20 -5.41 9.17
CA LYS A 202 12.77 -4.62 8.07
C LYS A 202 12.15 -4.97 6.71
N GLU A 203 10.87 -5.30 6.72
CA GLU A 203 10.05 -5.65 5.55
C GLU A 203 9.44 -4.43 4.87
N VAL A 204 9.46 -3.27 5.53
CA VAL A 204 9.12 -2.00 4.92
C VAL A 204 10.29 -1.42 4.12
N SER A 205 9.96 -0.58 3.14
CA SER A 205 10.93 0.31 2.50
C SER A 205 11.13 1.59 3.30
N CYS A 206 12.27 2.27 3.10
CA CYS A 206 12.66 3.44 3.87
C CYS A 206 11.69 4.63 3.73
N ASP A 207 10.97 4.72 2.61
CA ASP A 207 9.93 5.72 2.33
C ASP A 207 8.71 5.60 3.25
N VAL A 208 8.51 4.47 3.93
CA VAL A 208 7.50 4.35 4.99
C VAL A 208 7.89 5.18 6.22
N LEU A 209 9.19 5.36 6.47
CA LEU A 209 9.73 5.94 7.70
C LEU A 209 10.21 7.39 7.53
N VAL A 210 10.06 7.98 6.35
CA VAL A 210 10.42 9.40 6.14
C VAL A 210 9.40 10.31 6.81
N LYS A 211 9.89 11.46 7.29
CA LYS A 211 9.17 12.37 8.20
C LYS A 211 7.76 12.73 7.73
N ASN A 212 7.56 12.96 6.44
CA ASN A 212 6.30 13.46 5.89
C ASN A 212 5.49 12.39 5.14
N SER A 213 5.88 11.12 5.29
CA SER A 213 5.10 9.98 4.81
C SER A 213 3.77 9.88 5.57
N SER A 214 2.73 9.38 4.90
CA SER A 214 1.41 9.19 5.51
C SER A 214 1.45 8.28 6.73
N TYR A 215 2.34 7.28 6.77
CA TYR A 215 2.53 6.45 7.96
C TYR A 215 3.14 7.23 9.13
N SER A 216 4.21 7.99 8.89
CA SER A 216 4.88 8.75 9.95
C SER A 216 3.99 9.85 10.53
N LEU A 217 3.18 10.48 9.67
CA LEU A 217 2.17 11.46 10.12
C LEU A 217 1.09 10.78 10.96
N TRP A 218 0.53 9.66 10.50
CA TRP A 218 -0.45 8.88 11.27
C TRP A 218 0.11 8.45 12.65
N ALA A 219 1.37 7.98 12.71
CA ALA A 219 2.00 7.56 13.96
C ALA A 219 2.27 8.74 14.91
N ALA A 220 2.51 9.94 14.38
CA ALA A 220 2.64 11.15 15.19
C ALA A 220 1.28 11.60 15.75
N GLU A 221 0.24 11.61 14.91
CA GLU A 221 -1.14 11.95 15.29
C GLU A 221 -1.67 11.00 16.37
N LEU A 222 -1.48 9.68 16.21
CA LEU A 222 -1.87 8.67 17.20
C LEU A 222 -1.21 8.91 18.57
N ARG A 223 0.08 9.25 18.58
CA ARG A 223 0.83 9.54 19.80
C ARG A 223 0.29 10.76 20.53
N GLU A 224 0.00 11.81 19.78
CA GLU A 224 -0.55 13.05 20.30
C GLU A 224 -1.95 12.81 20.88
N LEU A 225 -2.81 12.09 20.16
CA LEU A 225 -4.15 11.73 20.63
C LEU A 225 -4.11 10.90 21.93
N ARG A 226 -3.23 9.90 22.02
CA ARG A 226 -3.05 9.11 23.25
C ARG A 226 -2.54 9.96 24.42
N SER A 227 -1.63 10.92 24.16
CA SER A 227 -1.14 11.86 25.17
C SER A 227 -2.27 12.73 25.74
N GLN A 228 -3.11 13.30 24.86
CA GLN A 228 -4.27 14.10 25.27
C GLN A 228 -5.24 13.29 26.12
N ILE A 229 -5.55 12.06 25.70
CA ILE A 229 -6.42 11.15 26.46
C ILE A 229 -5.84 10.88 27.86
N GLN A 230 -4.55 10.59 27.98
CA GLN A 230 -3.90 10.37 29.27
C GLN A 230 -3.99 11.61 30.18
N GLN A 231 -3.80 12.80 29.64
CA GLN A 231 -3.94 14.06 30.40
C GLN A 231 -5.37 14.27 30.90
N PHE A 232 -6.39 13.98 30.08
CA PHE A 232 -7.80 14.06 30.51
C PHE A 232 -8.13 13.08 31.65
N HIS A 233 -7.56 11.87 31.63
CA HIS A 233 -7.75 10.89 32.71
C HIS A 233 -7.02 11.26 34.00
N GLN A 234 -5.97 12.10 33.94
CA GLN A 234 -5.23 12.58 35.11
C GLN A 234 -5.91 13.77 35.82
N PHE A 235 -6.87 14.45 35.18
CA PHE A 235 -7.63 15.56 35.77
C PHE A 235 -9.16 15.35 35.71
N PRO A 236 -9.74 14.49 36.57
CA PRO A 236 -11.18 14.44 36.73
C PRO A 236 -11.67 15.57 37.65
N GLY A 237 -11.98 16.74 37.05
CA GLY A 237 -13.02 17.67 37.54
C GLY A 237 -12.58 18.94 38.29
N VAL A 238 -13.10 20.09 37.81
CA VAL A 238 -13.81 21.09 38.65
C VAL A 238 -14.88 21.76 37.78
N VAL A 239 -16.10 21.22 37.76
CA VAL A 239 -17.31 22.03 37.54
C VAL A 239 -18.39 21.46 38.45
N ASN A 240 -18.42 21.96 39.68
CA ASN A 240 -19.62 21.97 40.51
C ASN A 240 -19.59 23.27 41.30
N GLY A 241 -20.58 24.11 41.03
CA GLY A 241 -20.73 25.42 41.63
C GLY A 241 -21.95 26.13 41.06
N GLU A 242 -23.09 25.43 40.99
CA GLU A 242 -24.38 26.10 41.02
C GLU A 242 -24.46 26.89 42.34
N MET A 243 -24.52 28.21 42.23
CA MET A 243 -25.13 29.06 43.24
C MET A 243 -26.19 29.90 42.55
N VAL A 244 -27.45 29.55 42.77
CA VAL A 244 -28.59 30.48 42.82
C VAL A 244 -29.59 29.88 43.82
N PRO A 245 -30.34 30.66 44.61
CA PRO A 245 -30.35 32.13 44.74
C PRO A 245 -29.73 32.67 46.04
#